data_AF-A0A7W9GSQ1-F1
#
_entry.id   AF-A0A7W9GSQ1-F1
#
_cell.length_a   1.000
_cell.length_b   1.000
_cell.length_c   1.000
_cell.angle_alpha   90.00
_cell.angle_beta   90.00
_cell.angle_gamma   90.00
#
_symmetry.space_group_name_H-M   'P 1'
#
loop_
_entity.id
_entity.type
_entity.pdbx_description
1 polymer ?
#
loop_
_entity_poly.entity_id
_entity_poly.type
_entity_poly.pdbx_seq_one_letter_code
_entity_poly.pdbx_strand_id
1 'polypeptide(L)'
;MSVVGRPRWEAVLVWLGFPALGALLGLGLRPLAQWMLDTSWVPDHGLARVVADLPQPWGVIGAVAVGVVLGVVVALTAEGEVLRVAVDGSGVTLTRDGNNRTFARGDVTAIFTDGKELVLVGRSSEELAREKSDLAADRLAAAFTEQGYPWRADGDPHRDEFRRWVPDEPELPAGANAVLRARSSALEKGDLKDLAELREELAKLGVVVRDQDKRQYWRQVKGAVSG
;
A
#
# COMPACT_ATOMS: atom_id res chain seq x y z
N MET A 1 -21.51 -0.34 14.46
CA MET A 1 -20.32 -1.04 13.94
C MET A 1 -20.42 -1.05 12.44
N SER A 2 -19.62 -0.21 11.78
CA SER A 2 -19.55 -0.06 10.33
C SER A 2 -18.22 -0.63 9.87
N VAL A 3 -18.23 -1.55 8.90
CA VAL A 3 -17.00 -2.15 8.36
C VAL A 3 -16.87 -1.73 6.90
N VAL A 4 -15.80 -1.00 6.59
CA VAL A 4 -15.44 -0.63 5.22
C VAL A 4 -14.30 -1.54 4.78
N GLY A 5 -14.56 -2.31 3.74
CA GLY A 5 -13.58 -3.15 3.09
C GLY A 5 -13.86 -3.22 1.60
N ARG A 6 -12.96 -3.90 0.88
CA ARG A 6 -13.12 -4.12 -0.55
C ARG A 6 -14.44 -4.85 -0.83
N PRO A 7 -15.25 -4.41 -1.81
CA PRO A 7 -16.51 -5.07 -2.10
C PRO A 7 -16.27 -6.48 -2.63
N ARG A 8 -17.16 -7.42 -2.29
CA ARG A 8 -17.00 -8.85 -2.60
C ARG A 8 -16.82 -9.16 -4.09
N TRP A 9 -17.37 -8.34 -4.99
CA TRP A 9 -17.24 -8.54 -6.44
C TRP A 9 -15.81 -8.28 -6.95
N GLU A 10 -15.06 -7.39 -6.32
CA GLU A 10 -13.64 -7.18 -6.67
C GLU A 10 -12.80 -8.38 -6.25
N ALA A 11 -13.10 -8.99 -5.10
CA ALA A 11 -12.47 -10.26 -4.71
C ALA A 11 -12.79 -11.38 -5.71
N VAL A 12 -14.04 -11.47 -6.16
CA VAL A 12 -14.45 -12.43 -7.21
C VAL A 12 -13.74 -12.16 -8.54
N LEU A 13 -13.59 -10.90 -8.95
CA LEU A 13 -12.85 -10.55 -10.17
C LEU A 13 -11.36 -10.87 -10.06
N VAL A 14 -10.74 -10.68 -8.90
CA VAL A 14 -9.33 -11.04 -8.68
C VAL A 14 -9.19 -12.57 -8.74
N TRP A 15 -10.04 -13.29 -8.02
CA TRP A 15 -10.01 -14.76 -7.97
C TRP A 15 -10.39 -15.46 -9.27
N LEU A 16 -11.27 -14.89 -10.09
CA LEU A 16 -11.63 -15.47 -11.38
C LEU A 16 -10.79 -14.90 -12.52
N GLY A 17 -10.51 -13.59 -12.47
CA GLY A 17 -9.83 -12.86 -13.55
C GLY A 17 -8.36 -13.22 -13.68
N PHE A 18 -7.59 -13.26 -12.59
CA PHE A 18 -6.16 -13.61 -12.69
C PHE A 18 -5.93 -15.05 -13.13
N PRO A 19 -6.63 -16.07 -12.59
CA PRO A 19 -6.51 -17.44 -13.09
C PRO A 19 -7.00 -17.60 -14.53
N ALA A 20 -8.10 -16.93 -14.92
CA ALA A 20 -8.59 -16.98 -16.29
C ALA A 20 -7.61 -16.32 -17.28
N LEU A 21 -7.05 -15.17 -16.92
CA LEU A 21 -6.01 -14.50 -17.71
C LEU A 21 -4.73 -15.35 -17.79
N GLY A 22 -4.33 -15.95 -16.66
CA GLY A 22 -3.22 -16.90 -16.61
C GLY A 22 -3.46 -18.11 -17.52
N ALA A 23 -4.66 -18.67 -17.54
CA ALA A 23 -5.04 -19.74 -18.45
C ALA A 23 -4.95 -19.31 -19.92
N LEU A 24 -5.45 -18.12 -20.26
CA LEU A 24 -5.38 -17.57 -21.61
C LEU A 24 -3.93 -17.35 -22.07
N LEU A 25 -3.07 -16.83 -21.19
CA LEU A 25 -1.64 -16.69 -21.46
C LEU A 25 -0.97 -18.06 -21.61
N GLY A 26 -1.34 -19.04 -20.79
CA GLY A 26 -0.90 -20.43 -20.89
C GLY A 26 -1.27 -21.07 -22.23
N LEU A 27 -2.46 -20.79 -22.77
CA LEU A 27 -2.86 -21.22 -24.12
C LEU A 27 -2.01 -20.53 -25.21
N GLY A 28 -1.63 -19.27 -24.99
CA GLY A 28 -0.81 -18.48 -25.90
C GLY A 28 0.67 -18.89 -25.94
N LEU A 29 1.17 -19.64 -24.95
CA LEU A 29 2.60 -19.98 -24.86
C LEU A 29 3.12 -20.75 -26.09
N ARG A 30 2.35 -21.70 -26.61
CA ARG A 30 2.76 -22.54 -27.75
C ARG A 30 2.75 -21.79 -29.09
N PRO A 31 1.69 -21.07 -29.51
CA PRO A 31 1.74 -20.27 -30.73
C PRO A 31 2.83 -19.19 -30.66
N LEU A 32 3.08 -18.64 -29.48
CA LEU A 32 4.18 -17.69 -29.27
C LEU A 32 5.56 -18.37 -29.40
N ALA A 33 5.71 -19.61 -28.88
CA ALA A 33 6.91 -20.41 -29.05
C ALA A 33 7.16 -20.80 -30.53
N GLN A 34 6.11 -21.17 -31.27
CA GLN A 34 6.20 -21.46 -32.70
C GLN A 34 6.61 -20.22 -33.50
N TRP A 35 5.97 -19.08 -33.24
CA TRP A 35 6.36 -17.80 -33.85
C TRP A 35 7.82 -17.43 -33.57
N MET A 36 8.31 -17.64 -32.34
CA MET A 36 9.72 -17.43 -32.00
C MET A 36 10.68 -18.39 -32.72
N LEU A 37 10.26 -19.63 -32.98
CA LEU A 37 11.06 -20.60 -33.75
C LEU A 37 11.11 -20.25 -35.24
N ASP A 38 10.04 -19.67 -35.78
CA ASP A 38 9.95 -19.20 -37.17
C ASP A 38 10.71 -17.88 -37.41
N THR A 39 11.21 -17.26 -36.34
CA THR A 39 11.79 -15.93 -36.35
C THR A 39 13.33 -15.98 -36.29
N SER A 40 13.99 -15.46 -37.33
CA SER A 40 15.44 -15.60 -37.54
C SER A 40 16.36 -14.74 -36.66
N TRP A 41 15.84 -13.95 -35.72
CA TRP A 41 16.64 -13.00 -34.92
C TRP A 41 16.88 -13.43 -33.45
N VAL A 42 16.29 -14.54 -32.98
CA VAL A 42 16.42 -14.99 -31.59
C VAL A 42 17.54 -16.05 -31.47
N PRO A 43 18.66 -15.78 -30.76
CA PRO A 43 19.87 -16.62 -30.85
C PRO A 43 19.79 -17.96 -30.07
N ASP A 44 18.82 -18.12 -29.16
CA ASP A 44 18.70 -19.31 -28.31
C ASP A 44 17.25 -19.80 -28.24
N HIS A 45 16.94 -20.86 -29.00
CA HIS A 45 15.60 -21.46 -29.07
C HIS A 45 15.34 -22.56 -28.02
N GLY A 46 16.24 -22.75 -27.04
CA GLY A 46 16.23 -23.92 -26.15
C GLY A 46 14.92 -24.13 -25.41
N LEU A 47 14.41 -23.08 -24.75
CA LEU A 47 13.14 -23.14 -24.01
C LEU A 47 11.92 -23.22 -24.93
N ALA A 48 11.95 -22.52 -26.08
CA ALA A 48 10.87 -22.53 -27.06
C ALA A 48 10.67 -23.92 -27.68
N ARG A 49 11.76 -24.64 -27.96
CA ARG A 49 11.74 -26.00 -28.52
C ARG A 49 11.17 -27.02 -27.53
N VAL A 50 11.55 -26.93 -26.26
CA VAL A 50 10.98 -27.77 -25.19
C VAL A 50 9.47 -27.60 -25.11
N VAL A 51 8.95 -26.36 -25.16
CA VAL A 51 7.51 -26.07 -25.13
C VAL A 51 6.80 -26.54 -26.41
N ALA A 52 7.45 -26.43 -27.57
CA ALA A 52 6.88 -26.84 -28.85
C ALA A 52 6.77 -28.36 -29.02
N ASP A 53 7.73 -29.12 -28.48
CA ASP A 53 7.86 -30.57 -28.64
C ASP A 53 7.00 -31.38 -27.65
N LEU A 54 6.27 -30.74 -26.72
CA LEU A 54 5.40 -31.47 -25.81
C LEU A 54 4.28 -32.22 -26.56
N PRO A 55 4.02 -33.51 -26.22
CA PRO A 55 2.94 -34.27 -26.82
C PRO A 55 1.58 -33.62 -26.56
N GLN A 56 0.74 -33.53 -27.59
CA GLN A 56 -0.66 -33.13 -27.44
C GLN A 56 -1.49 -34.31 -26.92
N PRO A 57 -2.45 -34.09 -26.00
CA PRO A 57 -2.90 -32.79 -25.47
C PRO A 57 -2.13 -32.29 -24.23
N TRP A 58 -1.24 -33.11 -23.67
CA TRP A 58 -0.60 -32.87 -22.36
C TRP A 58 0.21 -31.58 -22.27
N GLY A 59 0.86 -31.14 -23.35
CA GLY A 59 1.60 -29.87 -23.37
C GLY A 59 0.72 -28.63 -23.17
N VAL A 60 -0.47 -28.63 -23.78
CA VAL A 60 -1.45 -27.53 -23.63
C VAL A 60 -2.03 -27.55 -22.21
N ILE A 61 -2.38 -28.74 -21.71
CA ILE A 61 -2.89 -28.90 -20.34
C ILE A 61 -1.86 -28.41 -19.32
N GLY A 62 -0.58 -28.75 -19.50
CA GLY A 62 0.51 -28.31 -18.62
C GLY A 62 0.70 -26.79 -18.63
N ALA A 63 0.72 -26.16 -19.81
CA ALA A 63 0.90 -24.71 -19.93
C ALA A 63 -0.28 -23.93 -19.30
N VAL A 64 -1.51 -24.39 -19.53
CA VAL A 64 -2.71 -23.82 -18.88
C VAL A 64 -2.65 -24.00 -17.37
N ALA A 65 -2.28 -25.20 -16.89
CA ALA A 65 -2.16 -25.46 -15.46
C ALA A 65 -1.13 -24.53 -14.80
N VAL A 66 0.04 -24.33 -15.41
CA VAL A 66 1.06 -23.39 -14.93
C VAL A 66 0.53 -21.95 -14.91
N GLY A 67 -0.14 -21.52 -15.99
CA GLY A 67 -0.73 -20.19 -16.07
C GLY A 67 -1.80 -19.95 -15.00
N VAL A 68 -2.67 -20.93 -14.76
CA VAL A 68 -3.66 -20.89 -13.68
C VAL A 68 -3.00 -20.81 -12.31
N VAL A 69 -1.99 -21.65 -12.03
CA VAL A 69 -1.26 -21.64 -10.76
C VAL A 69 -0.61 -20.28 -10.52
N LEU A 70 0.07 -19.71 -11.52
CA LEU A 70 0.64 -18.36 -11.42
C LEU A 70 -0.44 -17.30 -11.18
N GLY A 71 -1.56 -17.38 -11.90
CA GLY A 71 -2.71 -16.49 -11.69
C GLY A 71 -3.28 -16.58 -10.27
N VAL A 72 -3.37 -17.78 -9.70
CA VAL A 72 -3.81 -18.01 -8.32
C VAL A 72 -2.80 -17.45 -7.32
N VAL A 73 -1.50 -17.65 -7.52
CA VAL A 73 -0.46 -17.08 -6.65
C VAL A 73 -0.55 -15.54 -6.63
N VAL A 74 -0.74 -14.91 -7.79
CA VAL A 74 -0.94 -13.46 -7.89
C VAL A 74 -2.22 -13.01 -7.20
N ALA A 75 -3.33 -13.76 -7.35
CA ALA A 75 -4.59 -13.47 -6.67
C ALA A 75 -4.44 -13.54 -5.14
N LEU A 76 -3.72 -14.54 -4.62
CA LEU A 76 -3.44 -14.68 -3.18
C LEU A 76 -2.63 -13.50 -2.63
N THR A 77 -1.62 -13.03 -3.35
CA THR A 77 -0.85 -11.84 -2.92
C THR A 77 -1.69 -10.57 -2.91
N ALA A 78 -2.68 -10.46 -3.79
CA ALA A 78 -3.54 -9.29 -3.88
C ALA A 78 -4.59 -9.20 -2.75
N GLU A 79 -4.89 -10.30 -2.03
CA GLU A 79 -5.86 -10.30 -0.93
C GLU A 79 -5.29 -9.86 0.42
N GLY A 80 -4.00 -10.12 0.68
CA GLY A 80 -3.33 -9.72 1.93
C GLY A 80 -3.23 -8.21 2.08
N GLU A 81 -2.93 -7.52 0.98
CA GLU A 81 -2.64 -6.09 0.98
C GLU A 81 -3.88 -5.18 1.14
N VAL A 82 -5.08 -5.77 1.30
CA VAL A 82 -6.33 -5.02 1.35
C VAL A 82 -6.60 -4.51 2.75
N LEU A 83 -6.56 -3.18 2.92
CA LEU A 83 -6.98 -2.53 4.16
C LEU A 83 -8.47 -2.79 4.42
N ARG A 84 -8.78 -3.26 5.63
CA ARG A 84 -10.14 -3.27 6.19
C ARG A 84 -10.19 -2.32 7.38
N VAL A 85 -11.25 -1.52 7.42
CA VAL A 85 -11.48 -0.53 8.47
C VAL A 85 -12.77 -0.90 9.18
N ALA A 86 -12.66 -1.37 10.43
CA ALA A 86 -13.80 -1.57 11.29
C ALA A 86 -13.94 -0.38 12.24
N VAL A 87 -15.08 0.29 12.19
CA VAL A 87 -15.40 1.45 13.02
C VAL A 87 -16.51 1.07 13.97
N ASP A 88 -16.24 1.15 15.27
CA ASP A 88 -17.23 0.96 16.32
C ASP A 88 -17.30 2.21 17.23
N GLY A 89 -18.30 2.25 18.12
CA GLY A 89 -18.51 3.41 18.99
C GLY A 89 -17.41 3.64 20.04
N SER A 90 -16.55 2.63 20.28
CA SER A 90 -15.45 2.63 21.24
C SER A 90 -14.05 2.77 20.61
N GLY A 91 -13.89 2.44 19.34
CA GLY A 91 -12.60 2.49 18.64
C GLY A 91 -12.65 2.20 17.15
N VAL A 92 -11.49 2.33 16.53
CA VAL A 92 -11.23 2.05 15.11
C VAL A 92 -10.22 0.92 15.03
N THR A 93 -10.52 -0.12 14.28
CA THR A 93 -9.59 -1.22 13.99
C THR A 93 -9.21 -1.22 12.52
N LEU A 94 -7.91 -1.10 12.26
CA LEU A 94 -7.31 -1.23 10.95
C LEU A 94 -6.71 -2.63 10.83
N THR A 95 -7.09 -3.36 9.78
CA THR A 95 -6.57 -4.69 9.47
C THR A 95 -5.93 -4.69 8.08
N ARG A 96 -4.67 -5.10 8.01
CA ARG A 96 -3.89 -5.28 6.76
C ARG A 96 -2.93 -6.45 6.97
N ASP A 97 -2.85 -7.37 6.01
CA ASP A 97 -1.95 -8.54 6.07
C ASP A 97 -2.04 -9.35 7.38
N GLY A 98 -3.24 -9.42 7.99
CA GLY A 98 -3.46 -10.10 9.26
C GLY A 98 -3.02 -9.33 10.52
N ASN A 99 -2.33 -8.19 10.35
CA ASN A 99 -2.00 -7.28 11.43
C ASN A 99 -3.21 -6.40 11.76
N ASN A 100 -3.63 -6.43 13.02
CA ASN A 100 -4.70 -5.60 13.55
C ASN A 100 -4.12 -4.50 14.44
N ARG A 101 -4.43 -3.24 14.13
CA ARG A 101 -4.14 -2.09 14.99
C ARG A 101 -5.45 -1.45 15.41
N THR A 102 -5.68 -1.37 16.72
CA THR A 102 -6.90 -0.79 17.29
C THR A 102 -6.57 0.51 18.01
N PHE A 103 -7.35 1.56 17.73
CA PHE A 103 -7.22 2.89 18.33
C PHE A 103 -8.50 3.21 19.08
N ALA A 104 -8.38 3.65 20.34
CA ALA A 104 -9.54 4.06 21.11
C ALA A 104 -10.14 5.34 20.53
N ARG A 105 -11.47 5.48 20.57
CA ARG A 105 -12.16 6.66 20.04
C ARG A 105 -11.65 7.96 20.65
N GLY A 106 -11.35 7.95 21.95
CA GLY A 106 -10.87 9.12 22.69
C GLY A 106 -9.46 9.59 22.28
N ASP A 107 -8.69 8.75 21.60
CA ASP A 107 -7.36 9.13 21.11
C ASP A 107 -7.41 9.81 19.74
N VAL A 108 -8.47 9.57 18.95
CA VAL A 108 -8.58 10.07 17.58
C VAL A 108 -9.23 11.46 17.55
N THR A 109 -8.51 12.45 17.03
CA THR A 109 -8.97 13.85 16.94
C THR A 109 -9.32 14.31 15.53
N ALA A 110 -8.73 13.67 14.51
CA ALA A 110 -9.08 13.90 13.12
C ALA A 110 -8.86 12.63 12.28
N ILE A 111 -9.72 12.45 11.28
CA ILE A 111 -9.60 11.37 10.29
C ILE A 111 -9.81 11.97 8.91
N PHE A 112 -8.91 11.69 7.97
CA PHE A 112 -9.01 12.19 6.60
C PHE A 112 -8.33 11.26 5.61
N THR A 113 -8.50 11.57 4.32
CA THR A 113 -7.73 10.95 3.25
C THR A 113 -6.70 11.92 2.71
N ASP A 114 -5.48 11.43 2.49
CA ASP A 114 -4.38 12.14 1.83
C ASP A 114 -3.99 11.34 0.58
N GLY A 115 -4.56 11.72 -0.56
CA GLY A 115 -4.45 10.93 -1.79
C GLY A 115 -5.09 9.54 -1.64
N LYS A 116 -4.27 8.48 -1.68
CA LYS A 116 -4.70 7.09 -1.47
C LYS A 116 -4.34 6.57 -0.07
N GLU A 117 -4.15 7.45 0.90
CA GLU A 117 -3.85 7.04 2.28
C GLU A 117 -4.98 7.49 3.20
N LEU A 118 -5.40 6.62 4.11
CA LEU A 118 -6.25 6.95 5.25
C LEU A 118 -5.35 7.35 6.42
N VAL A 119 -5.60 8.53 6.99
CA VAL A 119 -4.80 9.08 8.09
C VAL A 119 -5.68 9.28 9.32
N LEU A 120 -5.22 8.76 10.46
CA LEU A 120 -5.79 8.98 11.79
C LEU A 120 -4.82 9.82 12.60
N VAL A 121 -5.30 10.94 13.14
CA VAL A 121 -4.50 11.87 13.95
C VAL A 121 -4.91 11.81 15.41
N GLY A 122 -3.91 11.82 16.29
CA GLY A 122 -4.04 11.71 17.72
C GLY A 122 -4.22 13.04 18.45
N ARG A 123 -4.22 13.00 19.78
CA ARG A 123 -4.44 14.20 20.63
C ARG A 123 -3.28 15.18 20.63
N SER A 124 -2.07 14.68 20.45
CA SER A 124 -0.83 15.44 20.37
C SER A 124 -0.52 15.85 18.93
N SER A 125 -1.48 15.78 18.00
CA SER A 125 -1.30 15.94 16.54
C SER A 125 -0.36 14.92 15.88
N GLU A 126 -0.01 13.84 16.57
CA GLU A 126 0.71 12.69 16.03
C GLU A 126 -0.13 11.93 15.00
N GLU A 127 0.50 11.32 14.01
CA GLU A 127 -0.17 10.34 13.15
C GLU A 127 -0.24 9.01 13.89
N LEU A 128 -1.44 8.61 14.32
CA LEU A 128 -1.69 7.30 14.94
C LEU A 128 -1.57 6.18 13.90
N ALA A 129 -2.05 6.45 12.69
CA ALA A 129 -1.92 5.57 11.55
C ALA A 129 -1.97 6.36 10.24
N ARG A 130 -1.17 5.93 9.26
CA ARG A 130 -1.24 6.35 7.87
C ARG A 130 -1.15 5.09 7.02
N GLU A 131 -2.29 4.65 6.50
CA GLU A 131 -2.42 3.38 5.79
C GLU A 131 -2.83 3.63 4.35
N LYS A 132 -2.14 2.99 3.39
CA LYS A 132 -2.62 2.97 2.01
C LYS A 132 -4.02 2.39 1.97
N SER A 133 -4.91 3.00 1.21
CA SER A 133 -6.32 2.66 1.14
C SER A 133 -6.78 2.82 -0.29
N ASP A 134 -7.24 1.72 -0.88
CA ASP A 134 -7.99 1.73 -2.15
C ASP A 134 -9.50 1.84 -1.91
N LEU A 135 -9.92 2.07 -0.67
CA LEU A 135 -11.33 2.26 -0.30
C LEU A 135 -11.79 3.66 -0.72
N ALA A 136 -13.03 3.73 -1.22
CA ALA A 136 -13.63 4.99 -1.64
C ALA A 136 -13.79 5.96 -0.44
N ALA A 137 -13.32 7.20 -0.62
CA ALA A 137 -13.26 8.19 0.46
C ALA A 137 -14.65 8.56 1.01
N ASP A 138 -15.68 8.55 0.16
CA ASP A 138 -17.08 8.75 0.53
C ASP A 138 -17.61 7.65 1.47
N ARG A 139 -17.25 6.38 1.22
CA ARG A 139 -17.62 5.25 2.09
C ARG A 139 -16.91 5.31 3.43
N LEU A 140 -15.64 5.69 3.44
CA LEU A 140 -14.89 5.93 4.67
C LEU A 140 -15.53 7.07 5.46
N ALA A 141 -15.81 8.20 4.81
CA ALA A 141 -16.47 9.35 5.41
C ALA A 141 -17.81 8.97 6.06
N ALA A 142 -18.68 8.27 5.32
CA ALA A 142 -19.95 7.79 5.84
C ALA A 142 -19.76 6.89 7.07
N ALA A 143 -18.89 5.88 7.00
CA ALA A 143 -18.68 4.96 8.12
C ALA A 143 -18.13 5.64 9.38
N PHE A 144 -17.21 6.60 9.23
CA PHE A 144 -16.67 7.35 10.37
C PHE A 144 -17.70 8.33 10.95
N THR A 145 -18.40 9.09 10.09
CA THR A 145 -19.40 10.07 10.53
C THR A 145 -20.61 9.41 11.18
N GLU A 146 -21.10 8.27 10.67
CA GLU A 146 -22.16 7.47 11.28
C GLU A 146 -21.84 7.02 12.71
N GLN A 147 -20.56 6.74 12.99
CA GLN A 147 -20.09 6.34 14.32
C GLN A 147 -19.65 7.55 15.17
N GLY A 148 -19.83 8.77 14.66
CA GLY A 148 -19.53 10.03 15.36
C GLY A 148 -18.04 10.34 15.50
N TYR A 149 -17.22 9.92 14.54
CA TYR A 149 -15.81 10.28 14.45
C TYR A 149 -15.60 11.61 13.72
N PRO A 150 -14.51 12.34 14.03
CA PRO A 150 -14.20 13.65 13.43
C PRO A 150 -13.59 13.49 12.04
N TRP A 151 -14.42 13.16 11.05
CA TRP A 151 -14.01 13.13 9.65
C TRP A 151 -13.76 14.56 9.11
N ARG A 152 -12.64 14.74 8.40
CA ARG A 152 -12.21 16.00 7.78
C ARG A 152 -12.16 15.85 6.27
N ALA A 153 -13.13 16.44 5.59
CA ALA A 153 -13.20 16.44 4.12
C ALA A 153 -12.18 17.38 3.47
N ASP A 154 -11.71 18.38 4.23
CA ASP A 154 -10.70 19.36 3.86
C ASP A 154 -9.25 18.83 3.96
N GLY A 155 -9.08 17.60 4.44
CA GLY A 155 -7.78 16.94 4.55
C GLY A 155 -7.09 17.17 5.89
N ASP A 156 -5.76 17.30 5.84
CA ASP A 156 -4.93 17.43 7.04
C ASP A 156 -5.14 18.79 7.74
N PRO A 157 -5.65 18.82 8.98
CA PRO A 157 -5.84 20.07 9.73
C PRO A 157 -4.51 20.77 10.06
N HIS A 158 -3.39 20.06 10.02
CA HIS A 158 -2.04 20.56 10.29
C HIS A 158 -1.24 20.83 9.00
N ARG A 159 -1.89 20.84 7.84
CA ARG A 159 -1.21 21.01 6.53
C ARG A 159 -0.32 22.25 6.46
N ASP A 160 -0.73 23.34 7.11
CA ASP A 160 -0.03 24.63 7.08
C ASP A 160 1.17 24.69 8.05
N GLU A 161 1.33 23.68 8.93
CA GLU A 161 2.45 23.57 9.87
C GLU A 161 3.67 22.88 9.24
N PHE A 162 3.48 22.19 8.10
CA PHE A 162 4.56 21.49 7.43
C PHE A 162 5.57 22.45 6.81
N ARG A 163 6.85 22.21 7.12
CA ARG A 163 7.98 22.97 6.57
C ARG A 163 8.88 22.02 5.80
N ARG A 164 9.46 22.51 4.70
CA ARG A 164 10.43 21.73 3.94
C ARG A 164 11.63 21.43 4.82
N TRP A 165 12.05 20.16 4.88
CA TRP A 165 13.28 19.81 5.57
C TRP A 165 14.50 20.33 4.79
N VAL A 166 15.46 20.87 5.54
CA VAL A 166 16.81 21.16 5.07
C VAL A 166 17.82 20.45 5.99
N PRO A 167 18.99 20.05 5.48
CA PRO A 167 20.02 19.43 6.30
C PRO A 167 20.38 20.30 7.51
N ASP A 168 20.55 19.63 8.66
CA ASP A 168 20.98 20.25 9.92
C ASP A 168 19.99 21.30 10.46
N GLU A 169 18.70 21.09 10.21
CA GLU A 169 17.60 21.91 10.70
C GLU A 169 17.61 21.97 12.24
N PRO A 170 17.89 23.14 12.85
CA PRO A 170 18.13 23.25 14.30
C PRO A 170 16.86 23.07 15.14
N GLU A 171 15.68 23.29 14.55
CA GLU A 171 14.42 23.15 15.28
C GLU A 171 14.02 21.68 15.50
N LEU A 172 14.66 20.72 14.83
CA LEU A 172 14.31 19.30 14.94
C LEU A 172 14.78 18.65 16.25
N PRO A 173 14.04 17.66 16.78
CA PRO A 173 14.46 16.87 17.93
C PRO A 173 15.78 16.13 17.67
N ALA A 174 16.51 15.84 18.75
CA ALA A 174 17.75 15.09 18.69
C ALA A 174 17.56 13.77 17.92
N GLY A 175 18.47 13.48 16.99
CA GLY A 175 18.42 12.29 16.14
C GLY A 175 17.54 12.41 14.89
N ALA A 176 16.53 13.29 14.86
CA ALA A 176 15.60 13.37 13.73
C ALA A 176 16.27 13.79 12.42
N ASN A 177 17.26 14.68 12.48
CA ASN A 177 18.06 15.07 11.31
C ASN A 177 18.79 13.88 10.66
N ALA A 178 19.31 12.94 11.46
CA ALA A 178 20.01 11.76 10.94
C ALA A 178 19.02 10.82 10.22
N VAL A 179 17.85 10.61 10.80
CA VAL A 179 16.79 9.78 10.21
C VAL A 179 16.26 10.41 8.91
N LEU A 180 16.01 11.73 8.88
CA LEU A 180 15.59 12.45 7.67
C LEU A 180 16.66 12.39 6.57
N ARG A 181 17.94 12.43 6.92
CA ARG A 181 19.04 12.28 5.94
C ARG A 181 19.04 10.90 5.29
N ALA A 182 18.90 9.83 6.09
CA ALA A 182 18.73 8.47 5.57
C ALA A 182 17.49 8.37 4.67
N ARG A 183 16.38 8.98 5.12
CA ARG A 183 15.11 9.01 4.40
C ARG A 183 15.19 9.74 3.06
N SER A 184 15.96 10.82 2.98
CA SER A 184 16.22 11.52 1.72
C SER A 184 16.87 10.58 0.69
N SER A 185 17.80 9.73 1.11
CA SER A 185 18.44 8.74 0.24
C SER A 185 17.47 7.64 -0.19
N ALA A 186 16.58 7.20 0.69
CA ALA A 186 15.52 6.25 0.37
C ALA A 186 14.49 6.84 -0.62
N LEU A 187 14.13 8.12 -0.47
CA LEU A 187 13.25 8.84 -1.42
C LEU A 187 13.84 8.88 -2.83
N GLU A 188 15.14 9.14 -2.96
CA GLU A 188 15.83 9.15 -4.25
C GLU A 188 15.83 7.78 -4.93
N LYS A 189 16.02 6.71 -4.13
CA LYS A 189 16.02 5.32 -4.60
C LYS A 189 14.61 4.76 -4.82
N GLY A 190 13.57 5.41 -4.30
CA GLY A 190 12.20 4.92 -4.34
C GLY A 190 11.98 3.70 -3.43
N ASP A 191 12.76 3.56 -2.35
CA ASP A 191 12.68 2.41 -1.44
C ASP A 191 11.51 2.57 -0.47
N LEU A 192 10.33 2.10 -0.87
CA LEU A 192 9.10 2.25 -0.09
C LEU A 192 9.15 1.59 1.28
N LYS A 193 9.93 0.51 1.43
CA LYS A 193 10.05 -0.20 2.70
C LYS A 193 10.86 0.61 3.70
N ASP A 194 12.04 1.08 3.29
CA ASP A 194 12.87 1.97 4.12
C ASP A 194 12.10 3.26 4.47
N LEU A 195 11.34 3.82 3.53
CA LEU A 195 10.54 5.02 3.79
C LEU A 195 9.47 4.81 4.87
N ALA A 196 8.87 3.62 4.93
CA ALA A 196 7.90 3.26 5.97
C ALA A 196 8.59 3.09 7.33
N GLU A 197 9.70 2.34 7.39
CA GLU A 197 10.47 2.13 8.63
C GLU A 197 11.00 3.46 9.20
N LEU A 198 11.60 4.30 8.36
CA LEU A 198 12.13 5.60 8.78
C LEU A 198 11.03 6.59 9.19
N ARG A 199 9.81 6.48 8.63
CA ARG A 199 8.65 7.26 9.08
C ARG A 199 8.23 6.85 10.50
N GLU A 200 8.24 5.56 10.82
CA GLU A 200 7.95 5.09 12.19
C GLU A 200 9.00 5.56 13.19
N GLU A 201 10.28 5.54 12.82
CA GLU A 201 11.35 6.11 13.67
C GLU A 201 11.16 7.61 13.91
N LEU A 202 10.77 8.38 12.89
CA LEU A 202 10.46 9.80 13.05
C LEU A 202 9.24 10.04 13.94
N ALA A 203 8.21 9.20 13.83
CA ALA A 203 7.05 9.28 14.70
C ALA A 203 7.42 9.08 16.18
N LYS A 204 8.34 8.17 16.49
CA LYS A 204 8.87 7.97 17.86
C LYS A 204 9.62 9.21 18.39
N LEU A 205 10.21 10.00 17.49
CA LEU A 205 10.88 11.26 17.80
C LEU A 205 9.91 12.46 17.82
N GLY A 206 8.60 12.24 17.65
CA GLY A 206 7.61 13.31 17.61
C GLY A 206 7.66 14.15 16.33
N VAL A 207 8.14 13.57 15.23
CA VAL A 207 8.20 14.21 13.91
C VAL A 207 7.27 13.50 12.95
N VAL A 208 6.34 14.26 12.37
CA VAL A 208 5.46 13.79 11.30
C VAL A 208 6.04 14.26 9.96
N VAL A 209 6.10 13.36 8.98
CA VAL A 209 6.64 13.65 7.65
C VAL A 209 5.60 13.49 6.56
N ARG A 210 5.68 14.40 5.58
CA ARG A 210 4.87 14.37 4.36
C ARG A 210 5.78 14.56 3.16
N ASP A 211 5.51 13.81 2.09
CA ASP A 211 6.29 13.90 0.86
C ASP A 211 5.52 14.66 -0.20
N GLN A 212 6.21 15.54 -0.92
CA GLN A 212 5.69 16.24 -2.09
C GLN A 212 6.83 16.44 -3.09
N ASP A 213 6.64 16.01 -4.35
CA ASP A 213 7.62 16.18 -5.44
C ASP A 213 9.04 15.72 -5.08
N LYS A 214 9.16 14.53 -4.48
CA LYS A 214 10.43 13.95 -3.97
C LYS A 214 11.14 14.81 -2.91
N ARG A 215 10.43 15.74 -2.28
CA ARG A 215 10.91 16.52 -1.14
C ARG A 215 10.14 16.08 0.09
N GLN A 216 10.85 16.01 1.21
CA GLN A 216 10.23 15.74 2.50
C GLN A 216 9.96 17.04 3.26
N TYR A 217 8.77 17.10 3.81
CA TYR A 217 8.29 18.15 4.67
C TYR A 217 8.05 17.53 6.04
N TRP A 218 8.21 18.33 7.09
CA TRP A 218 8.08 17.86 8.44
C TRP A 218 7.27 18.85 9.27
N ARG A 219 6.64 18.33 10.32
CA ARG A 219 6.10 19.10 11.44
C ARG A 219 6.36 18.34 12.73
N GLN A 220 6.37 19.05 13.85
CA GLN A 220 6.44 18.44 15.17
C GLN A 220 5.06 18.13 15.71
N VAL A 221 4.98 17.10 16.55
CA VAL A 221 3.81 16.83 17.37
C VAL A 221 3.80 17.78 18.57
N LYS A 222 2.61 18.19 19.00
CA LYS A 222 2.41 19.03 20.19
C LYS A 222 2.90 18.25 21.42
N GLY A 223 3.84 18.82 22.18
CA GLY A 223 4.37 18.20 23.41
C GLY A 223 5.71 17.48 23.28
N ALA A 224 6.33 17.44 22.09
CA ALA A 224 7.71 16.95 21.93
C ALA A 224 8.78 17.89 22.52
N VAL A 225 8.39 19.11 22.94
CA VAL A 225 9.27 20.07 23.63
C VAL A 225 9.23 19.79 25.13
N SER A 226 9.94 18.76 25.57
CA SER A 226 10.25 18.51 26.99
C SER A 226 11.45 17.56 27.08
N GLY A 227 12.64 18.12 26.92
CA GLY A 227 13.92 17.42 27.10
C GLY A 227 15.07 18.42 27.01
#